data_AF-A0A836SSU1-F1
#
_entry.id   AF-A0A836SSU1-F1
#
_cell.length_a   1.000
_cell.length_b   1.000
_cell.length_c   1.000
_cell.angle_alpha   90.00
_cell.angle_beta   90.00
_cell.angle_gamma   90.00
#
_symmetry.space_group_name_H-M   'P 1'
#
loop_
_entity.id
_entity.type
_entity.pdbx_description
1 polymer ?
#
loop_
_entity_poly.entity_id
_entity_poly.type
_entity_poly.pdbx_seq_one_letter_code
_entity_poly.pdbx_strand_id
1 'polypeptide(L)'
;MPKVKENCGVVGIYSLSGKNVVPMVFDALRALQHRGQEAWGFAVPNKTPFKRVGLVSHSSSEFKKIAQEYSSPCVIGHVRYSTMGTSTLENAQPLKVKDLCIAHNGTIANAKELSNLVGGCSFTPQNASDTLVAAERLVSLISENGDMGKALSILKNEMVGSYCFTFISDDNSVYAARDPKGFRPMVLGHKEIDDTYIV
;
A
#
# COMPACT_ATOMS: atom_id res chain seq x y z
N MET A 1 -4.16 31.51 4.32
CA MET A 1 -3.02 30.57 4.21
C MET A 1 -3.54 29.26 3.63
N PRO A 2 -2.89 28.65 2.62
CA PRO A 2 -3.27 27.32 2.19
C PRO A 2 -2.98 26.36 3.36
N LYS A 3 -3.99 25.63 3.83
CA LYS A 3 -3.78 24.54 4.80
C LYS A 3 -2.76 23.57 4.20
N VAL A 4 -1.77 23.18 5.00
CA VAL A 4 -0.91 22.02 4.69
C VAL A 4 -1.85 20.85 4.43
N LYS A 5 -1.91 20.41 3.17
CA LYS A 5 -2.76 19.28 2.77
C LYS A 5 -1.98 18.01 3.03
N GLU A 6 -2.52 17.19 3.94
CA GLU A 6 -1.90 15.93 4.30
C GLU A 6 -2.09 14.89 3.20
N ASN A 7 -1.04 14.11 2.97
CA ASN A 7 -0.99 13.06 1.96
C ASN A 7 -1.35 11.74 2.63
N CYS A 8 -1.79 10.75 1.84
CA CYS A 8 -2.22 9.42 2.30
C CYS A 8 -1.33 8.79 3.39
N GLY A 9 -1.91 7.87 4.15
CA GLY A 9 -1.18 7.04 5.11
C GLY A 9 -1.00 5.63 4.56
N VAL A 10 0.18 5.05 4.76
CA VAL A 10 0.48 3.63 4.51
C VAL A 10 0.97 2.99 5.80
N VAL A 11 0.76 1.69 5.94
CA VAL A 11 1.31 0.89 7.04
C VAL A 11 1.57 -0.54 6.57
N GLY A 12 2.64 -1.15 7.02
CA GLY A 12 2.91 -2.58 6.93
C GLY A 12 3.16 -3.16 8.31
N ILE A 13 2.61 -4.33 8.60
CA ILE A 13 2.78 -5.01 9.89
C ILE A 13 3.13 -6.46 9.64
N TYR A 14 4.16 -6.95 10.32
CA TYR A 14 4.63 -8.32 10.23
C TYR A 14 4.95 -8.89 11.62
N SER A 15 4.34 -10.00 11.98
CA SER A 15 4.63 -10.71 13.23
C SER A 15 5.51 -11.94 12.98
N LEU A 16 6.71 -11.95 13.59
CA LEU A 16 7.58 -13.13 13.59
C LEU A 16 7.04 -14.25 14.49
N SER A 17 6.22 -13.92 15.48
CA SER A 17 5.54 -14.91 16.34
C SER A 17 4.33 -15.57 15.66
N GLY A 18 3.95 -15.14 14.45
CA GLY A 18 2.84 -15.71 13.69
C GLY A 18 1.45 -15.31 14.20
N LYS A 19 1.35 -14.35 15.13
CA LYS A 19 0.06 -13.93 15.70
C LYS A 19 -0.77 -13.14 14.67
N ASN A 20 -2.10 -13.13 14.85
CA ASN A 20 -2.97 -12.28 14.03
C ASN A 20 -2.70 -10.78 14.28
N VAL A 21 -2.26 -10.05 13.26
CA VAL A 21 -1.96 -8.60 13.31
C VAL A 21 -3.05 -7.71 12.70
N VAL A 22 -4.13 -8.27 12.15
CA VAL A 22 -5.22 -7.47 11.56
C VAL A 22 -5.84 -6.47 12.54
N PRO A 23 -6.06 -6.79 13.83
CA PRO A 23 -6.52 -5.77 14.79
C PRO A 23 -5.58 -4.55 14.86
N MET A 24 -4.27 -4.77 14.76
CA MET A 24 -3.27 -3.69 14.84
C MET A 24 -3.32 -2.78 13.61
N VAL A 25 -3.70 -3.29 12.44
CA VAL A 25 -3.87 -2.42 11.26
C VAL A 25 -5.01 -1.44 11.45
N PHE A 26 -6.09 -1.81 12.15
CA PHE A 26 -7.19 -0.88 12.42
C PHE A 26 -6.75 0.27 13.32
N ASP A 27 -5.95 -0.02 14.35
CA ASP A 27 -5.42 0.98 15.27
C ASP A 27 -4.42 1.89 14.55
N ALA A 28 -3.53 1.33 13.72
CA ALA A 28 -2.60 2.09 12.92
C ALA A 28 -3.31 3.02 11.92
N LEU A 29 -4.31 2.52 11.19
CA LEU A 29 -5.07 3.34 10.23
C LEU A 29 -5.90 4.42 10.93
N ARG A 30 -6.41 4.16 12.14
CA ARG A 30 -7.04 5.19 12.98
C ARG A 30 -6.05 6.26 13.41
N ALA A 31 -4.85 5.88 13.85
CA ALA A 31 -3.80 6.83 14.19
C ALA A 31 -3.40 7.70 12.99
N LEU A 32 -3.39 7.09 11.79
CA LEU A 32 -3.10 7.78 10.53
C LEU A 32 -4.31 8.49 9.90
N GLN A 33 -5.51 8.44 10.50
CA GLN A 33 -6.75 8.96 9.88
C GLN A 33 -6.70 10.44 9.50
N HIS A 34 -5.89 11.25 10.19
CA HIS A 34 -5.64 12.66 9.85
C HIS A 34 -5.13 12.82 8.40
N ARG A 35 -4.37 11.82 7.91
CA ARG A 35 -3.77 11.75 6.58
C ARG A 35 -4.71 11.36 5.45
N GLY A 36 -5.95 11.00 5.75
CA GLY A 36 -6.92 10.59 4.72
C GLY A 36 -8.24 10.15 5.31
N GLN A 37 -9.35 10.70 4.82
CA GLN A 37 -10.70 10.53 5.39
C GLN A 37 -11.73 10.00 4.39
N GLU A 38 -11.29 9.72 3.16
CA GLU A 38 -12.21 9.37 2.07
C GLU A 38 -12.40 7.89 1.89
N ALA A 39 -11.36 7.12 2.13
CA ALA A 39 -11.41 5.68 2.04
C ALA A 39 -10.26 5.09 2.84
N TRP A 40 -10.42 3.84 3.21
CA TRP A 40 -9.40 3.04 3.85
C TRP A 40 -9.48 1.60 3.35
N GLY A 41 -8.40 0.88 3.53
CA GLY A 41 -8.35 -0.53 3.19
C GLY A 41 -7.12 -1.20 3.75
N PHE A 42 -7.12 -2.51 3.67
CA PHE A 42 -5.98 -3.33 4.03
C PHE A 42 -5.94 -4.60 3.18
N ALA A 43 -4.78 -5.24 3.13
CA ALA A 43 -4.59 -6.49 2.40
C ALA A 43 -3.78 -7.46 3.26
N VAL A 44 -4.17 -8.73 3.17
CA VAL A 44 -3.45 -9.87 3.73
C VAL A 44 -3.16 -10.86 2.58
N PRO A 45 -2.18 -11.76 2.73
CA PRO A 45 -1.81 -12.72 1.69
C PRO A 45 -3.00 -13.59 1.27
N ASN A 46 -3.05 -13.96 -0.01
CA ASN A 46 -4.02 -14.88 -0.60
C ASN A 46 -5.49 -14.43 -0.51
N LYS A 47 -5.75 -13.14 -0.22
CA LYS A 47 -7.10 -12.57 -0.18
C LYS A 47 -7.24 -11.36 -1.08
N THR A 48 -8.48 -11.08 -1.48
CA THR A 48 -8.83 -9.79 -2.08
C THR A 48 -8.67 -8.70 -1.03
N PRO A 49 -8.07 -7.54 -1.35
CA PRO A 49 -7.98 -6.42 -0.43
C PRO A 49 -9.34 -5.97 0.09
N PHE A 50 -9.45 -5.78 1.40
CA PHE A 50 -10.63 -5.18 2.02
C PHE A 50 -10.58 -3.66 1.82
N LYS A 51 -11.69 -3.05 1.41
CA LYS A 51 -11.80 -1.61 1.13
C LYS A 51 -13.13 -1.05 1.60
N ARG A 52 -13.12 0.16 2.11
CA ARG A 52 -14.31 0.93 2.53
C ARG A 52 -14.12 2.41 2.22
N VAL A 53 -15.21 3.08 1.84
CA VAL A 53 -15.28 4.54 1.74
C VAL A 53 -15.56 5.12 3.13
N GLY A 54 -15.03 6.31 3.41
CA GLY A 54 -15.19 7.04 4.67
C GLY A 54 -14.11 6.73 5.71
N LEU A 55 -14.43 7.01 6.97
CA LEU A 55 -13.52 6.85 8.11
C LEU A 55 -13.40 5.39 8.53
N VAL A 56 -12.22 5.01 9.01
CA VAL A 56 -11.92 3.69 9.61
C VAL A 56 -12.87 3.42 10.78
N SER A 57 -13.13 4.45 11.60
CA SER A 57 -13.99 4.35 12.78
C SER A 57 -15.44 3.96 12.50
N HIS A 58 -15.96 4.24 11.30
CA HIS A 58 -17.34 3.93 10.94
C HIS A 58 -17.61 2.43 10.83
N SER A 59 -16.58 1.60 10.62
CA SER A 59 -16.71 0.13 10.56
C SER A 59 -16.38 -0.57 11.87
N SER A 60 -16.26 0.17 12.99
CA SER A 60 -15.79 -0.37 14.27
C SER A 60 -16.62 -1.54 14.81
N SER A 61 -17.93 -1.56 14.57
CA SER A 61 -18.81 -2.67 14.93
C SER A 61 -18.50 -3.97 14.18
N GLU A 62 -17.87 -3.87 13.01
CA GLU A 62 -17.54 -5.01 12.15
C GLU A 62 -16.13 -5.57 12.43
N PHE A 63 -15.28 -4.85 13.16
CA PHE A 63 -13.85 -5.16 13.29
C PHE A 63 -13.55 -6.54 13.82
N LYS A 64 -14.33 -7.02 14.81
CA LYS A 64 -14.14 -8.38 15.34
C LYS A 64 -14.35 -9.44 14.27
N LYS A 65 -15.41 -9.30 13.46
CA LYS A 65 -15.72 -10.22 12.37
C LYS A 65 -14.65 -10.15 11.28
N ILE A 66 -14.27 -8.94 10.88
CA ILE A 66 -13.25 -8.72 9.84
C ILE A 66 -11.89 -9.28 10.28
N ALA A 67 -11.48 -9.06 11.53
CA ALA A 67 -10.21 -9.59 12.05
C ALA A 67 -10.16 -11.12 12.11
N GLN A 68 -11.30 -11.78 12.34
CA GLN A 68 -11.41 -13.24 12.27
C GLN A 68 -11.33 -13.72 10.82
N GLU A 69 -12.08 -13.10 9.92
CA GLU A 69 -12.12 -13.46 8.52
C GLU A 69 -10.76 -13.27 7.84
N TYR A 70 -10.06 -12.17 8.10
CA TYR A 70 -8.79 -11.81 7.48
C TYR A 70 -7.56 -12.19 8.31
N SER A 71 -7.72 -13.02 9.35
CA SER A 71 -6.64 -13.38 10.28
C SER A 71 -5.33 -13.74 9.56
N SER A 72 -4.26 -13.03 9.87
CA SER A 72 -2.97 -13.16 9.18
C SER A 72 -1.82 -12.68 10.07
N PRO A 73 -0.61 -13.27 9.97
CA PRO A 73 0.60 -12.78 10.63
C PRO A 73 1.18 -11.52 9.97
N CYS A 74 0.66 -11.14 8.80
CA CYS A 74 1.11 -9.97 8.08
C CYS A 74 -0.03 -9.25 7.36
N VAL A 75 0.06 -7.92 7.30
CA VAL A 75 -0.97 -7.06 6.72
C VAL A 75 -0.34 -5.75 6.26
N ILE A 76 -0.83 -5.19 5.14
CA ILE A 76 -0.59 -3.77 4.80
C ILE A 76 -1.90 -3.01 4.82
N GLY A 77 -1.86 -1.71 5.10
CA GLY A 77 -3.01 -0.84 5.20
C GLY A 77 -2.80 0.51 4.52
N HIS A 78 -3.91 1.17 4.19
CA HIS A 78 -3.89 2.50 3.60
C HIS A 78 -5.08 3.36 4.05
N VAL A 79 -4.84 4.65 4.26
CA VAL A 79 -5.88 5.68 4.34
C VAL A 79 -5.69 6.69 3.21
N ARG A 80 -6.77 6.95 2.48
CA ARG A 80 -6.77 7.81 1.28
C ARG A 80 -7.22 9.23 1.61
N TYR A 81 -6.48 10.18 1.06
CA TYR A 81 -6.89 11.57 0.87
C TYR A 81 -6.98 11.85 -0.63
N SER A 82 -8.03 12.55 -1.10
CA SER A 82 -8.08 13.08 -2.46
C SER A 82 -7.86 14.57 -2.44
N THR A 83 -6.95 15.00 -3.30
CA THR A 83 -6.77 16.42 -3.60
C THR A 83 -7.80 16.92 -4.60
N MET A 84 -8.33 16.04 -5.47
CA MET A 84 -9.34 16.29 -6.51
C MET A 84 -10.01 14.98 -6.95
N GLY A 85 -11.34 14.92 -6.99
CA GLY A 85 -12.11 13.78 -7.52
C GLY A 85 -13.08 13.17 -6.51
N THR A 86 -14.02 12.36 -6.99
CA THR A 86 -14.99 11.65 -6.16
C THR A 86 -14.34 10.51 -5.38
N SER A 87 -14.78 10.32 -4.14
CA SER A 87 -14.37 9.20 -3.28
C SER A 87 -15.01 7.91 -3.79
N THR A 88 -14.35 7.25 -4.75
CA THR A 88 -14.79 5.93 -5.25
C THR A 88 -13.98 4.81 -4.61
N LEU A 89 -14.62 3.65 -4.42
CA LEU A 89 -13.97 2.45 -3.90
C LEU A 89 -12.84 1.95 -4.82
N GLU A 90 -12.96 2.20 -6.13
CA GLU A 90 -11.95 1.86 -7.14
C GLU A 90 -10.60 2.51 -6.86
N ASN A 91 -10.61 3.73 -6.32
CA ASN A 91 -9.40 4.46 -5.98
C ASN A 91 -8.86 4.12 -4.58
N ALA A 92 -9.58 3.32 -3.78
CA ALA A 92 -9.12 2.90 -2.47
C ALA A 92 -8.01 1.85 -2.62
N GLN A 93 -6.99 1.96 -1.78
CA GLN A 93 -5.86 1.04 -1.72
C GLN A 93 -5.95 0.20 -0.43
N PRO A 94 -5.26 -0.96 -0.34
CA PRO A 94 -4.29 -1.53 -1.29
C PRO A 94 -4.85 -1.95 -2.67
N LEU A 95 -4.03 -1.91 -3.71
CA LEU A 95 -4.33 -2.53 -5.03
C LEU A 95 -3.67 -3.90 -5.11
N LYS A 96 -4.32 -4.89 -5.75
CA LYS A 96 -3.73 -6.22 -6.02
C LYS A 96 -3.42 -6.38 -7.50
N VAL A 97 -2.20 -6.75 -7.83
CA VAL A 97 -1.73 -7.09 -9.19
C VAL A 97 -1.03 -8.45 -9.12
N LYS A 98 -1.61 -9.47 -9.75
CA LYS A 98 -1.23 -10.88 -9.57
C LYS A 98 -1.13 -11.22 -8.07
N ASP A 99 0.02 -11.66 -7.61
CA ASP A 99 0.27 -12.17 -6.26
C ASP A 99 0.81 -11.10 -5.30
N LEU A 100 0.78 -9.82 -5.71
CA LEU A 100 1.31 -8.69 -4.95
C LEU A 100 0.21 -7.65 -4.69
N CYS A 101 0.08 -7.25 -3.43
CA CYS A 101 -0.69 -6.06 -3.06
C CYS A 101 0.24 -4.88 -2.74
N ILE A 102 -0.17 -3.68 -3.13
CA ILE A 102 0.57 -2.43 -2.95
C ILE A 102 -0.30 -1.38 -2.27
N ALA A 103 0.29 -0.61 -1.36
CA ALA A 103 -0.23 0.68 -0.93
C ALA A 103 0.83 1.76 -1.09
N HIS A 104 0.40 2.96 -1.46
CA HIS A 104 1.25 4.06 -1.91
C HIS A 104 0.83 5.37 -1.25
N ASN A 105 1.79 6.05 -0.63
CA ASN A 105 1.68 7.45 -0.25
C ASN A 105 2.69 8.25 -1.08
N GLY A 106 2.21 9.02 -2.05
CA GLY A 106 3.09 9.77 -2.92
C GLY A 106 2.49 10.13 -4.26
N THR A 107 3.38 10.47 -5.18
CA THR A 107 3.08 10.73 -6.59
C THR A 107 4.29 10.32 -7.42
N ILE A 108 4.06 9.52 -8.45
CA ILE A 108 5.06 9.22 -9.48
C ILE A 108 4.83 10.19 -10.64
N ALA A 109 5.73 11.16 -10.78
CA ALA A 109 5.63 12.23 -11.75
C ALA A 109 5.72 11.74 -13.20
N ASN A 110 6.48 10.68 -13.45
CA ASN A 110 6.65 10.08 -14.77
C ASN A 110 5.79 8.82 -14.98
N ALA A 111 4.65 8.69 -14.31
CA ALA A 111 3.78 7.50 -14.42
C ALA A 111 3.40 7.15 -15.86
N LYS A 112 3.19 8.15 -16.73
CA LYS A 112 2.91 7.96 -18.17
C LYS A 112 4.10 7.36 -18.94
N GLU A 113 5.32 7.73 -18.57
CA GLU A 113 6.53 7.13 -19.17
C GLU A 113 6.70 5.70 -18.66
N LEU A 114 6.50 5.50 -17.36
CA LEU A 114 6.59 4.19 -16.71
C LEU A 114 5.58 3.19 -17.30
N SER A 115 4.37 3.62 -17.65
CA SER A 115 3.36 2.74 -18.28
C SER A 115 3.80 2.18 -19.63
N ASN A 116 4.67 2.88 -20.36
CA ASN A 116 5.20 2.38 -21.63
C ASN A 116 6.15 1.19 -21.44
N LEU A 117 6.72 1.01 -20.24
CA LEU A 117 7.61 -0.11 -19.91
C LEU A 117 6.85 -1.38 -19.49
N VAL A 118 5.56 -1.25 -19.19
CA VAL A 118 4.68 -2.38 -18.80
C VAL A 118 4.02 -3.01 -20.03
N GLY A 119 3.71 -2.18 -21.04
CA GLY A 119 2.87 -2.55 -22.18
C GLY A 119 3.64 -2.98 -23.43
N GLY A 120 4.09 -4.24 -23.47
CA GLY A 120 4.24 -4.92 -24.76
C GLY A 120 2.86 -5.17 -25.36
N CYS A 121 2.44 -4.37 -26.35
CA CYS A 121 1.18 -4.46 -27.12
C CYS A 121 -0.17 -4.50 -26.35
N SER A 122 -0.21 -4.63 -25.02
CA SER A 122 -1.43 -4.55 -24.21
C SER A 122 -1.53 -3.20 -23.50
N PHE A 123 -2.63 -2.50 -23.80
CA PHE A 123 -2.99 -1.15 -23.39
C PHE A 123 -3.06 -0.98 -21.86
N THR A 124 -2.12 -0.25 -21.24
CA THR A 124 -2.36 0.36 -19.93
C THR A 124 -3.39 1.48 -20.11
N PRO A 125 -4.49 1.52 -19.34
CA PRO A 125 -5.50 2.56 -19.48
C PRO A 125 -4.87 3.96 -19.39
N GLN A 126 -5.27 4.89 -20.27
CA GLN A 126 -4.78 6.29 -20.25
C GLN A 126 -5.00 7.01 -18.91
N ASN A 127 -5.86 6.46 -18.03
CA ASN A 127 -6.20 6.97 -16.70
C ASN A 127 -5.76 6.05 -15.55
N ALA A 128 -4.82 5.12 -15.79
CA ALA A 128 -4.31 4.26 -14.73
C ALA A 128 -3.67 5.09 -13.60
N SER A 129 -3.98 4.76 -12.35
CA SER A 129 -3.33 5.40 -11.20
C SER A 129 -1.83 5.11 -11.23
N ASP A 130 -1.02 6.05 -10.77
CA ASP A 130 0.43 5.87 -10.63
C ASP A 130 0.81 4.61 -9.83
N THR A 131 -0.02 4.28 -8.84
CA THR A 131 0.11 3.09 -7.99
C THR A 131 -0.09 1.80 -8.80
N LEU A 132 -1.06 1.78 -9.71
CA LEU A 132 -1.28 0.63 -10.60
C LEU A 132 -0.09 0.44 -11.53
N VAL A 133 0.37 1.51 -12.18
CA VAL A 133 1.52 1.45 -13.09
C VAL A 133 2.78 0.96 -12.37
N ALA A 134 3.05 1.46 -11.17
CA ALA A 134 4.18 1.01 -10.35
C ALA A 134 4.08 -0.48 -10.00
N ALA A 135 2.88 -0.95 -9.63
CA ALA A 135 2.66 -2.35 -9.30
C ALA A 135 2.83 -3.28 -10.51
N GLU A 136 2.26 -2.91 -11.65
CA GLU A 136 2.41 -3.70 -12.88
C GLU A 136 3.87 -3.78 -13.32
N ARG A 137 4.60 -2.65 -13.25
CA ARG A 137 6.04 -2.63 -13.56
C ARG A 137 6.84 -3.48 -12.57
N LEU A 138 6.54 -3.38 -11.28
CA LEU A 138 7.19 -4.21 -10.26
C LEU A 138 6.98 -5.71 -10.51
N VAL A 139 5.75 -6.11 -10.82
CA VAL A 139 5.41 -7.50 -11.14
C VAL A 139 6.12 -7.99 -12.41
N SER A 140 6.25 -7.15 -13.44
CA SER A 140 7.05 -7.45 -14.63
C SER A 140 8.53 -7.67 -14.26
N LEU A 141 9.12 -6.76 -13.48
CA LEU A 141 10.51 -6.86 -13.05
C LEU A 141 10.79 -8.08 -12.16
N ILE A 142 9.86 -8.46 -11.26
CA ILE A 142 9.96 -9.69 -10.48
C ILE A 142 9.96 -10.91 -11.40
N SER A 143 9.09 -10.92 -12.41
CA SER A 143 8.98 -12.04 -13.37
C SER A 143 10.26 -12.18 -14.21
N GLU A 144 10.94 -11.08 -14.53
CA GLU A 144 12.18 -11.03 -15.31
C GLU A 144 13.43 -11.40 -14.48
N ASN A 145 13.47 -11.00 -13.20
CA ASN A 145 14.69 -11.06 -12.38
C ASN A 145 14.64 -12.08 -11.21
N GLY A 146 13.46 -12.60 -10.88
CA GLY A 146 13.24 -13.61 -9.83
C GLY A 146 13.41 -13.12 -8.39
N ASP A 147 13.65 -11.83 -8.15
CA ASP A 147 13.99 -11.28 -6.84
C ASP A 147 13.33 -9.90 -6.61
N MET A 148 12.58 -9.78 -5.52
CA MET A 148 11.85 -8.54 -5.14
C MET A 148 12.80 -7.37 -4.87
N GLY A 149 13.94 -7.60 -4.22
CA GLY A 149 14.92 -6.56 -3.91
C GLY A 149 15.57 -5.99 -5.16
N LYS A 150 15.96 -6.84 -6.11
CA LYS A 150 16.46 -6.43 -7.43
C LYS A 150 15.40 -5.68 -8.22
N ALA A 151 14.17 -6.21 -8.25
CA ALA A 151 13.06 -5.58 -8.95
C ALA A 151 12.76 -4.18 -8.37
N LEU A 152 12.71 -4.03 -7.04
CA LEU A 152 12.57 -2.74 -6.38
C LEU A 152 13.75 -1.80 -6.67
N SER A 153 14.98 -2.31 -6.73
CA SER A 153 16.15 -1.50 -7.07
C SER A 153 16.09 -0.96 -8.50
N ILE A 154 15.58 -1.74 -9.45
CA ILE A 154 15.37 -1.29 -10.84
C ILE A 154 14.23 -0.28 -10.89
N LEU A 155 13.07 -0.63 -10.33
CA LEU A 155 11.89 0.25 -10.30
C LEU A 155 12.20 1.61 -9.67
N LYS A 156 12.99 1.63 -8.58
CA LYS A 156 13.45 2.86 -7.93
C LYS A 156 14.16 3.81 -8.88
N ASN A 157 14.97 3.28 -9.81
CA ASN A 157 15.72 4.07 -10.77
C ASN A 157 14.86 4.53 -11.96
N GLU A 158 13.77 3.80 -12.27
CA GLU A 158 12.82 4.16 -13.32
C GLU A 158 11.79 5.21 -12.85
N MET A 159 11.49 5.27 -11.55
CA MET A 159 10.50 6.19 -10.99
C MET A 159 11.09 7.56 -10.66
N VAL A 160 10.44 8.61 -11.16
CA VAL A 160 10.66 10.00 -10.78
C VAL A 160 9.48 10.47 -9.94
N GLY A 161 9.72 10.92 -8.70
CA GLY A 161 8.65 11.40 -7.84
C GLY A 161 8.98 11.36 -6.36
N SER A 162 7.94 11.37 -5.54
CA SER A 162 8.02 11.22 -4.08
C SER A 162 7.09 10.10 -3.67
N TYR A 163 7.57 9.11 -2.94
CA TYR A 163 6.77 7.92 -2.65
C TYR A 163 7.22 7.19 -1.39
N CYS A 164 6.25 6.59 -0.74
CA CYS A 164 6.39 5.54 0.24
C CYS A 164 5.45 4.42 -0.16
N PHE A 165 5.98 3.21 -0.26
CA PHE A 165 5.21 2.02 -0.58
C PHE A 165 5.28 1.02 0.56
N THR A 166 4.17 0.31 0.76
CA THR A 166 4.15 -0.96 1.49
C THR A 166 3.59 -2.02 0.57
N PHE A 167 4.23 -3.18 0.54
CA PHE A 167 3.86 -4.30 -0.30
C PHE A 167 3.63 -5.53 0.56
N ILE A 168 2.72 -6.39 0.10
CA ILE A 168 2.54 -7.72 0.66
C ILE A 168 2.35 -8.72 -0.47
N SER A 169 3.09 -9.82 -0.43
CA SER A 169 2.96 -10.92 -1.39
C SER A 169 2.20 -12.10 -0.80
N ASP A 170 1.64 -12.93 -1.68
CA ASP A 170 0.86 -14.11 -1.29
C ASP A 170 1.69 -15.20 -0.56
N ASP A 171 3.03 -15.10 -0.59
CA ASP A 171 3.97 -15.93 0.18
C ASP A 171 4.20 -15.45 1.64
N ASN A 172 3.39 -14.49 2.10
CA ASN A 172 3.50 -13.83 3.40
C ASN A 172 4.74 -12.94 3.56
N SER A 173 5.33 -12.39 2.50
CA SER A 173 6.40 -11.39 2.67
C SER A 173 5.85 -9.98 2.69
N VAL A 174 6.37 -9.11 3.58
CA VAL A 174 6.05 -7.68 3.63
C VAL A 174 7.29 -6.88 3.29
N TYR A 175 7.13 -5.90 2.40
CA TYR A 175 8.20 -5.00 1.99
C TYR A 175 7.76 -3.56 2.17
N ALA A 176 8.72 -2.68 2.41
CA ALA A 176 8.50 -1.24 2.39
C ALA A 176 9.59 -0.55 1.58
N ALA A 177 9.23 0.49 0.84
CA ALA A 177 10.16 1.25 0.03
C ALA A 177 9.89 2.74 0.18
N ARG A 178 10.97 3.53 0.25
CA ARG A 178 10.93 4.99 0.33
C ARG A 178 11.70 5.59 -0.83
N ASP A 179 11.23 6.71 -1.36
CA ASP A 179 11.93 7.42 -2.42
C ASP A 179 13.37 7.81 -2.00
N PRO A 180 14.34 7.88 -2.93
CA PRO A 180 15.75 8.09 -2.61
C PRO A 180 16.03 9.41 -1.87
N LYS A 181 15.15 10.40 -2.02
CA LYS A 181 15.30 11.73 -1.41
C LYS A 181 14.54 11.85 -0.09
N GLY A 182 13.79 10.82 0.30
CA GLY A 182 13.06 10.75 1.55
C GLY A 182 11.94 11.79 1.68
N PHE A 183 11.32 12.23 0.58
CA PHE A 183 10.29 13.27 0.62
C PHE A 183 9.05 12.89 1.44
N ARG A 184 8.62 11.63 1.34
CA ARG A 184 7.49 11.11 2.11
C ARG A 184 7.98 10.45 3.40
N PRO A 185 7.31 10.61 4.55
CA PRO A 185 7.74 10.02 5.80
C PRO A 185 7.43 8.52 5.84
N MET A 186 8.37 7.74 6.39
CA MET A 186 8.23 6.31 6.69
C MET A 186 9.20 5.97 7.83
N VAL A 187 8.74 5.18 8.79
CA VAL A 187 9.49 4.83 10.00
C VAL A 187 9.28 3.35 10.29
N LEU A 188 10.32 2.64 10.70
CA LEU A 188 10.22 1.25 11.12
C LEU A 188 10.26 1.19 12.66
N GLY A 189 9.32 0.48 13.25
CA GLY A 189 9.26 0.17 14.68
C GLY A 189 9.23 -1.34 14.91
N HIS A 190 9.76 -1.75 16.07
CA HIS A 190 9.71 -3.13 16.54
C HIS A 190 9.03 -3.17 17.91
N LYS A 191 8.02 -4.02 18.03
CA LYS A 191 7.28 -4.27 19.26
C LYS A 191 7.82 -5.56 19.88
N GLU A 192 8.76 -5.41 20.80
CA GLU A 192 9.51 -6.53 21.40
C GLU A 192 8.62 -7.59 22.07
N ILE A 193 7.54 -7.17 22.75
CA ILE A 193 6.66 -8.06 23.54
C ILE A 193 6.10 -9.23 22.72
N ASP A 194 5.87 -9.03 21.42
CA ASP A 194 5.27 -10.05 20.54
C ASP A 194 5.96 -10.13 19.18
N ASP A 195 7.21 -9.67 19.14
CA ASP A 195 8.12 -9.73 18.00
C ASP A 195 7.46 -9.29 16.69
N THR A 196 6.87 -8.09 16.71
CA THR A 196 6.10 -7.54 15.60
C THR A 196 6.74 -6.27 15.06
N TYR A 197 7.03 -6.25 13.77
CA TYR A 197 7.53 -5.08 13.05
C TYR A 197 6.36 -4.29 12.46
N ILE A 198 6.44 -2.97 12.53
CA ILE A 198 5.47 -2.02 11.96
C ILE A 198 6.25 -0.98 11.18
N VAL A 199 5.84 -0.71 9.94
CA VAL A 199 6.47 0.26 9.03
C VAL A 199 5.46 1.19 8.38
#